data_AF-A0A519QS87-F1
#
_entry.id   AF-A0A519QS87-F1
#
_cell.length_a   1.000
_cell.length_b   1.000
_cell.length_c   1.000
_cell.angle_alpha   90.00
_cell.angle_beta   90.00
_cell.angle_gamma   90.00
#
_symmetry.space_group_name_H-M   'P 1'
#
loop_
_entity.id
_entity.type
_entity.pdbx_description
1 polymer ?
#
loop_
_entity_poly.entity_id
_entity_poly.type
_entity_poly.pdbx_seq_one_letter_code
_entity_poly.pdbx_strand_id
1 'polypeptide(L)'
;MGTPRSCSVATSLNIIKVNSTTNRIDGTTVHDDLLKYKDVSLNLTVRDRGEPTTVMGSSSFCNFSISSNDYWLKEDDMSMTLAEEYAIHLGHEFCHILGYYHNTHPDTKTEDVSYGIGTLIANVLWDWSLKEIKKKTIHSYLLDNSNWRLRCLAVEPAEMPQHGKFDDLLKLDIAATKAANRSYNHFYIDFNPPEAQRSGGANVAFGVTTAANGVYWVDRNYYKINWINTVDGTFKFTYISNSGSSEGTRNYSKNLRSLLDTKTFKMIYSNTKGPTGRVMANFICIEDPEMFFYRRFERRWTNWF
;
A
#
# COMPACT_ATOMS: atom_id res chain seq x y z
N MET A 1 26.80 -21.68 -19.99
CA MET A 1 25.42 -21.97 -19.54
C MET A 1 25.49 -23.21 -18.67
N GLY A 2 25.20 -23.09 -17.37
CA GLY A 2 25.19 -24.25 -16.46
C GLY A 2 23.94 -25.09 -16.70
N THR A 3 24.09 -26.41 -16.75
CA THR A 3 22.97 -27.36 -16.82
C THR A 3 22.04 -27.18 -15.61
N PRO A 4 20.71 -27.10 -15.80
CA PRO A 4 19.77 -27.07 -14.69
C PRO A 4 19.98 -28.32 -13.83
N ARG A 5 20.22 -28.15 -12.52
CA ARG A 5 20.31 -29.28 -11.58
C ARG A 5 18.94 -29.93 -11.47
N SER A 6 18.89 -31.26 -11.57
CA SER A 6 17.67 -32.03 -11.27
C SER A 6 17.35 -31.95 -9.77
N CYS A 7 16.06 -32.00 -9.40
CA CYS A 7 15.70 -32.13 -7.98
C CYS A 7 16.39 -33.35 -7.37
N SER A 8 16.93 -33.17 -6.18
CA SER A 8 17.33 -34.26 -5.31
C SER A 8 16.17 -34.87 -4.51
N VAL A 9 14.92 -34.50 -4.82
CA VAL A 9 13.74 -34.94 -4.06
C VAL A 9 13.13 -36.16 -4.72
N ALA A 10 13.25 -37.29 -4.02
CA ALA A 10 12.71 -38.57 -4.44
C ALA A 10 11.24 -38.45 -4.87
N THR A 11 10.95 -39.06 -6.01
CA THR A 11 9.64 -39.21 -6.62
C THR A 11 8.67 -39.90 -5.67
N SER A 12 7.89 -39.12 -4.92
CA SER A 12 6.54 -39.50 -4.48
C SER A 12 5.84 -38.34 -3.79
N LEU A 13 4.64 -38.03 -4.28
CA LEU A 13 3.51 -37.41 -3.56
C LEU A 13 3.64 -35.94 -3.16
N ASN A 14 2.49 -35.28 -3.11
CA ASN A 14 2.25 -34.07 -2.33
C ASN A 14 3.06 -34.15 -1.03
N ILE A 15 4.15 -33.39 -0.92
CA ILE A 15 4.84 -33.27 0.35
C ILE A 15 3.90 -32.41 1.19
N ILE A 16 3.01 -33.07 1.91
CA ILE A 16 2.25 -32.48 2.99
C ILE A 16 3.29 -32.12 4.04
N LYS A 17 3.90 -30.94 3.91
CA LYS A 17 4.85 -30.34 4.88
C LYS A 17 4.11 -29.76 6.09
N VAL A 18 2.90 -30.24 6.32
CA VAL A 18 1.99 -29.78 7.36
C VAL A 18 2.37 -30.52 8.64
N ASN A 19 2.73 -29.75 9.66
CA ASN A 19 2.91 -30.24 11.01
C ASN A 19 1.59 -30.85 11.48
N SER A 20 1.62 -32.15 11.81
CA SER A 20 0.43 -32.92 12.19
C SER A 20 -0.20 -32.47 13.52
N THR A 21 0.52 -31.70 14.33
CA THR A 21 0.04 -31.19 15.62
C THR A 21 -0.68 -29.86 15.46
N THR A 22 -0.13 -28.96 14.65
CA THR A 22 -0.69 -27.61 14.44
C THR A 22 -1.58 -27.52 13.20
N ASN A 23 -1.57 -28.56 12.36
CA ASN A 23 -2.17 -28.57 11.03
C ASN A 23 -1.72 -27.37 10.15
N ARG A 24 -0.46 -26.94 10.33
CA ARG A 24 0.14 -25.77 9.65
C ARG A 24 1.51 -26.13 9.09
N ILE A 25 1.99 -25.35 8.12
CA ILE A 25 3.37 -25.45 7.65
C ILE A 25 4.24 -24.55 8.55
N ASP A 26 5.22 -25.13 9.22
CA ASP A 26 6.12 -24.38 10.10
C ASP A 26 7.06 -23.47 9.28
N GLY A 27 7.24 -22.23 9.73
CA GLY A 27 8.08 -21.25 9.03
C GLY A 27 9.55 -21.66 8.92
N THR A 28 10.06 -22.45 9.88
CA THR A 28 11.40 -23.05 9.82
C THR A 28 11.55 -24.00 8.64
N THR A 29 10.52 -24.80 8.36
CA THR A 29 10.51 -25.71 7.20
C THR A 29 10.54 -24.91 5.89
N VAL A 30 9.76 -23.83 5.79
CA VAL A 30 9.78 -22.94 4.62
C VAL A 30 11.16 -22.31 4.42
N HIS A 31 11.75 -21.81 5.50
CA HIS A 31 13.09 -21.21 5.48
C HIS A 31 14.15 -22.21 4.98
N ASP A 32 14.18 -23.41 5.54
CA ASP A 32 15.18 -24.43 5.19
C ASP A 32 15.03 -24.88 3.73
N ASP A 33 13.79 -24.97 3.24
CA ASP A 33 13.52 -25.30 1.84
C ASP A 33 13.95 -24.19 0.87
N LEU A 34 13.74 -22.92 1.23
CA LEU A 34 14.21 -21.78 0.43
C LEU A 34 15.75 -21.75 0.33
N LEU A 35 16.45 -22.17 1.38
CA LEU A 35 17.92 -22.20 1.43
C LEU A 35 18.54 -23.53 1.01
N LYS A 36 17.72 -24.54 0.70
CA LYS A 36 18.16 -25.89 0.34
C LYS A 36 19.10 -25.91 -0.86
N TYR A 37 18.89 -25.01 -1.81
CA TYR A 37 19.72 -24.87 -2.99
C TYR A 37 20.63 -23.65 -2.84
N LYS A 38 21.94 -23.91 -2.65
CA LYS A 38 22.95 -22.86 -2.58
C LYS A 38 23.04 -22.03 -3.86
N ASP A 39 22.86 -22.68 -5.01
CA ASP A 39 22.84 -22.08 -6.34
C ASP A 39 21.62 -22.62 -7.10
N VAL A 40 20.82 -21.72 -7.66
CA VAL A 40 19.62 -22.04 -8.44
C VAL A 40 19.73 -21.39 -9.82
N SER A 41 19.58 -22.19 -10.87
CA SER A 41 19.40 -21.70 -12.24
C SER A 41 17.94 -21.83 -12.64
N LEU A 42 17.29 -20.71 -12.94
CA LEU A 42 15.89 -20.66 -13.38
C LEU A 42 15.79 -20.33 -14.87
N ASN A 43 14.94 -21.06 -15.57
CA ASN A 43 14.52 -20.69 -16.93
C ASN A 43 13.31 -19.75 -16.82
N LEU A 44 13.49 -18.48 -17.16
CA LEU A 44 12.43 -17.48 -17.13
C LEU A 44 11.84 -17.31 -18.53
N THR A 45 10.51 -17.38 -18.64
CA THR A 45 9.83 -17.18 -19.93
C THR A 45 8.71 -16.16 -19.78
N VAL A 46 8.79 -15.08 -20.54
CA VAL A 46 7.68 -14.14 -20.72
C VAL A 46 6.88 -14.57 -21.95
N ARG A 47 5.60 -14.86 -21.75
CA ARG A 47 4.65 -15.22 -22.81
C ARG A 47 3.98 -13.94 -23.27
N ASP A 48 4.14 -13.63 -24.55
CA ASP A 48 3.37 -12.60 -25.25
C ASP A 48 1.99 -13.17 -25.57
N ARG A 49 0.98 -12.75 -24.81
CA ARG A 49 -0.41 -13.18 -25.05
C ARG A 49 -1.27 -12.08 -25.66
N GLY A 50 -0.87 -10.80 -25.59
CA GLY A 50 -1.63 -9.65 -26.08
C GLY A 50 -2.99 -9.38 -25.39
N GLU A 51 -3.62 -10.41 -24.81
CA GLU A 51 -4.96 -10.40 -24.25
C GLU A 51 -4.97 -10.45 -22.71
N PRO A 52 -6.00 -9.89 -22.05
CA PRO A 52 -6.20 -9.99 -20.62
C PRO A 52 -6.25 -11.44 -20.12
N THR A 53 -5.59 -11.70 -19.00
CA THR A 53 -5.61 -13.01 -18.33
C THR A 53 -5.72 -12.83 -16.83
N THR A 54 -6.32 -13.80 -16.13
CA THR A 54 -6.53 -13.77 -14.67
C THR A 54 -5.33 -14.25 -13.86
N VAL A 55 -4.28 -14.75 -14.51
CA VAL A 55 -3.09 -15.31 -13.85
C VAL A 55 -1.81 -14.61 -14.31
N MET A 56 -0.96 -14.20 -13.36
CA MET A 56 0.29 -13.51 -13.66
C MET A 56 1.32 -14.43 -14.34
N GLY A 57 1.36 -15.70 -13.92
CA GLY A 57 2.29 -16.68 -14.45
C GLY A 57 2.02 -18.07 -13.89
N SER A 58 2.99 -18.95 -14.07
CA SER A 58 2.94 -20.28 -13.48
C SER A 58 4.31 -20.96 -13.48
N SER A 59 4.48 -21.87 -12.54
CA SER A 59 5.55 -22.84 -12.46
C SER A 59 4.98 -24.17 -11.95
N SER A 60 5.82 -25.18 -11.73
CA SER A 60 5.37 -26.48 -11.24
C SER A 60 6.43 -27.10 -10.37
N PHE A 61 6.01 -27.98 -9.48
CA PHE A 61 6.91 -28.70 -8.58
C PHE A 61 8.08 -29.31 -9.37
N CYS A 62 9.28 -29.04 -8.88
CA CYS A 62 10.53 -29.56 -9.43
C CYS A 62 10.86 -29.14 -10.88
N ASN A 63 10.08 -28.25 -11.48
CA ASN A 63 10.40 -27.65 -12.76
C ASN A 63 11.03 -26.27 -12.51
N PHE A 64 12.35 -26.15 -12.68
CA PHE A 64 13.11 -24.90 -12.52
C PHE A 64 12.87 -23.92 -13.69
N SER A 65 11.60 -23.75 -14.05
CA SER A 65 11.13 -22.86 -15.09
C SER A 65 9.94 -22.07 -14.57
N ILE A 66 9.98 -20.75 -14.70
CA ILE A 66 8.89 -19.85 -14.34
C ILE A 66 8.41 -19.17 -15.60
N SER A 67 7.11 -19.28 -15.85
CA SER A 67 6.45 -18.52 -16.91
C SER A 67 5.72 -17.32 -16.35
N SER A 68 5.60 -16.28 -17.17
CA SER A 68 4.95 -15.02 -16.83
C SER A 68 4.21 -14.51 -18.05
N ASN A 69 3.02 -13.94 -17.86
CA ASN A 69 2.25 -13.36 -18.95
C ASN A 69 2.57 -11.86 -19.04
N ASP A 70 2.97 -11.41 -20.22
CA ASP A 70 3.28 -10.02 -20.55
C ASP A 70 2.17 -9.04 -20.16
N TYR A 71 0.91 -9.48 -20.21
CA TYR A 71 -0.25 -8.70 -19.79
C TYR A 71 -0.10 -8.10 -18.39
N TRP A 72 0.53 -8.83 -17.46
CA TRP A 72 0.81 -8.41 -16.08
C TRP A 72 2.21 -7.81 -15.90
N LEU A 73 3.13 -8.03 -16.84
CA LEU A 73 4.48 -7.46 -16.83
C LEU A 73 4.53 -6.14 -17.57
N LYS A 74 3.64 -5.24 -17.19
CA LYS A 74 3.62 -3.87 -17.70
C LYS A 74 4.21 -2.99 -16.62
N GLU A 75 4.81 -1.87 -17.01
CA GLU A 75 4.99 -0.77 -16.07
C GLU A 75 3.60 -0.30 -15.65
N ASP A 76 3.04 -0.98 -14.67
CA ASP A 76 1.83 -0.58 -13.99
C ASP A 76 2.25 -0.08 -12.61
N ASP A 77 3.16 0.89 -12.60
CA ASP A 77 3.49 2.05 -11.72
C ASP A 77 2.92 2.13 -10.27
N MET A 78 2.41 1.03 -9.70
CA MET A 78 1.73 0.88 -8.40
C MET A 78 2.70 0.26 -7.38
N SER A 79 3.16 1.08 -6.44
CA SER A 79 3.93 0.70 -5.25
C SER A 79 5.33 0.14 -5.45
N MET A 80 5.65 -0.40 -6.63
CA MET A 80 6.92 -1.06 -6.92
C MET A 80 7.26 -0.92 -8.42
N THR A 81 8.54 -0.87 -8.75
CA THR A 81 9.03 -0.94 -10.14
C THR A 81 8.64 -2.28 -10.77
N LEU A 82 8.52 -2.34 -12.10
CA LEU A 82 8.29 -3.61 -12.81
C LEU A 82 9.27 -4.71 -12.36
N ALA A 83 10.52 -4.35 -12.07
CA ALA A 83 11.53 -5.27 -11.56
C ALA A 83 11.18 -5.83 -10.17
N GLU A 84 10.63 -5.01 -9.28
CA GLU A 84 10.22 -5.41 -7.93
C GLU A 84 8.94 -6.27 -7.96
N GLU A 85 7.95 -5.91 -8.77
CA GLU A 85 6.75 -6.75 -8.99
C GLU A 85 7.14 -8.10 -9.59
N TYR A 86 8.07 -8.09 -10.53
CA TYR A 86 8.59 -9.32 -11.11
C TYR A 86 9.36 -10.15 -10.08
N ALA A 87 10.14 -9.54 -9.19
CA ALA A 87 10.81 -10.25 -8.11
C ALA A 87 9.83 -10.92 -7.13
N ILE A 88 8.71 -10.27 -6.81
CA ILE A 88 7.62 -10.86 -6.00
C ILE A 88 7.05 -12.08 -6.71
N HIS A 89 6.73 -11.93 -8.00
CA HIS A 89 6.21 -13.03 -8.83
C HIS A 89 7.18 -14.21 -8.87
N LEU A 90 8.47 -13.95 -9.07
CA LEU A 90 9.50 -14.99 -9.08
C LEU A 90 9.57 -15.72 -7.73
N GLY A 91 9.49 -15.00 -6.61
CA GLY A 91 9.48 -15.61 -5.28
C GLY A 91 8.23 -16.47 -5.01
N HIS A 92 7.07 -15.98 -5.42
CA HIS A 92 5.80 -16.70 -5.36
C HIS A 92 5.89 -18.02 -6.14
N GLU A 93 6.35 -17.97 -7.39
CA GLU A 93 6.47 -19.13 -8.26
C GLU A 93 7.58 -20.08 -7.82
N PHE A 94 8.68 -19.56 -7.26
CA PHE A 94 9.72 -20.43 -6.71
C PHE A 94 9.20 -21.32 -5.57
N CYS A 95 8.22 -20.85 -4.78
CA CYS A 95 7.56 -21.68 -3.77
C CYS A 95 6.82 -22.88 -4.41
N HIS A 96 6.18 -22.68 -5.57
CA HIS A 96 5.55 -23.77 -6.31
C HIS A 96 6.58 -24.78 -6.84
N ILE A 97 7.77 -24.34 -7.24
CA ILE A 97 8.90 -25.23 -7.60
C ILE A 97 9.34 -26.08 -6.41
N LEU A 98 9.34 -25.52 -5.20
CA LEU A 98 9.65 -26.21 -3.95
C LEU A 98 8.50 -27.11 -3.43
N GLY A 99 7.35 -27.09 -4.10
CA GLY A 99 6.21 -27.97 -3.83
C GLY A 99 5.14 -27.37 -2.91
N TYR A 100 5.18 -26.07 -2.65
CA TYR A 100 4.08 -25.38 -1.97
C TYR A 100 2.97 -25.10 -2.99
N TYR A 101 1.75 -25.52 -2.71
CA TYR A 101 0.60 -25.25 -3.57
C TYR A 101 -0.31 -24.22 -2.93
N HIS A 102 -1.14 -23.60 -3.77
CA HIS A 102 -2.13 -22.67 -3.28
C HIS A 102 -3.09 -23.34 -2.31
N ASN A 103 -3.40 -22.62 -1.23
CA ASN A 103 -4.49 -23.03 -0.37
C ASN A 103 -5.82 -22.81 -1.13
N THR A 104 -6.57 -23.88 -1.36
CA THR A 104 -7.84 -23.82 -2.08
C THR A 104 -8.99 -23.27 -1.23
N HIS A 105 -8.79 -23.09 0.08
CA HIS A 105 -9.82 -22.57 0.96
C HIS A 105 -9.76 -21.02 1.01
N PRO A 106 -10.84 -20.31 0.63
CA PRO A 106 -10.82 -18.86 0.45
C PRO A 106 -10.52 -18.07 1.72
N ASP A 107 -10.92 -18.59 2.89
CA ASP A 107 -10.77 -17.93 4.20
C ASP A 107 -9.37 -18.03 4.82
N THR A 108 -8.48 -18.82 4.23
CA THR A 108 -7.11 -19.08 4.75
C THR A 108 -6.04 -18.80 3.69
N LYS A 109 -6.34 -17.91 2.72
CA LYS A 109 -5.34 -17.38 1.77
C LYS A 109 -4.16 -16.70 2.47
N THR A 110 -4.34 -16.19 3.69
CA THR A 110 -3.27 -15.64 4.52
C THR A 110 -2.31 -16.71 5.07
N GLU A 111 -2.69 -17.99 5.01
CA GLU A 111 -1.89 -19.14 5.40
C GLU A 111 -1.22 -19.82 4.17
N ASP A 112 -1.41 -19.26 2.98
CA ASP A 112 -0.75 -19.69 1.74
C ASP A 112 0.72 -19.26 1.73
N VAL A 113 1.63 -20.24 1.66
CA VAL A 113 3.08 -20.00 1.72
C VAL A 113 3.55 -19.14 0.56
N SER A 114 3.05 -19.37 -0.66
CA SER A 114 3.49 -18.62 -1.85
C SER A 114 3.11 -17.14 -1.73
N TYR A 115 1.88 -16.85 -1.31
CA TYR A 115 1.46 -15.46 -1.04
C TYR A 115 2.22 -14.84 0.15
N GLY A 116 2.50 -15.62 1.19
CA GLY A 116 3.29 -15.19 2.34
C GLY A 116 4.72 -14.78 1.95
N ILE A 117 5.41 -15.59 1.14
CA ILE A 117 6.75 -15.29 0.64
C ILE A 117 6.73 -14.09 -0.31
N GLY A 118 5.78 -14.01 -1.24
CA GLY A 118 5.63 -12.84 -2.11
C GLY A 118 5.48 -11.55 -1.30
N THR A 119 4.68 -11.59 -0.23
CA THR A 119 4.51 -10.47 0.71
C THR A 119 5.81 -10.12 1.46
N LEU A 120 6.59 -11.11 1.89
CA LEU A 120 7.89 -10.87 2.54
C LEU A 120 8.89 -10.18 1.59
N ILE A 121 8.97 -10.63 0.34
CA ILE A 121 9.84 -10.02 -0.68
C ILE A 121 9.41 -8.58 -0.95
N ALA A 122 8.11 -8.34 -1.10
CA ALA A 122 7.56 -6.99 -1.26
C ALA A 122 8.00 -6.06 -0.13
N ASN A 123 7.93 -6.54 1.13
CA ASN A 123 8.35 -5.76 2.29
C ASN A 123 9.85 -5.43 2.27
N VAL A 124 10.71 -6.39 1.91
CA VAL A 124 12.17 -6.18 1.87
C VAL A 124 12.56 -5.15 0.81
N LEU A 125 12.04 -5.31 -0.40
CA LEU A 125 12.30 -4.41 -1.52
C LEU A 125 11.79 -2.99 -1.23
N TRP A 126 10.61 -2.88 -0.62
CA TRP A 126 10.09 -1.59 -0.17
C TRP A 126 10.97 -0.94 0.91
N ASP A 127 11.47 -1.70 1.88
CA ASP A 127 12.41 -1.21 2.89
C ASP A 127 13.69 -0.65 2.25
N TRP A 128 14.15 -1.25 1.15
CA TRP A 128 15.28 -0.74 0.39
C TRP A 128 14.92 0.56 -0.33
N SER A 129 13.75 0.61 -0.97
CA SER A 129 13.21 1.82 -1.59
C SER A 129 13.02 2.96 -0.57
N LEU A 130 12.55 2.68 0.67
CA LEU A 130 12.48 3.64 1.77
C LEU A 130 13.85 4.17 2.22
N LYS A 131 14.88 3.33 2.22
CA LYS A 131 16.26 3.79 2.51
C LYS A 131 16.75 4.76 1.44
N GLU A 132 16.41 4.53 0.17
CA GLU A 132 16.71 5.49 -0.90
C GLU A 132 15.86 6.77 -0.79
N ILE A 133 14.61 6.67 -0.35
CA ILE A 133 13.74 7.83 -0.07
C ILE A 133 14.34 8.69 1.04
N LYS A 134 14.89 8.10 2.11
CA LYS A 134 15.57 8.83 3.19
C LYS A 134 16.83 9.57 2.74
N LYS A 135 17.42 9.21 1.58
CA LYS A 135 18.55 9.95 0.98
C LYS A 135 18.10 11.17 0.18
N LYS A 136 16.82 11.23 -0.20
CA LYS A 136 16.17 12.39 -0.84
C LYS A 136 15.41 13.20 0.23
N THR A 137 15.13 14.47 -0.02
CA THR A 137 14.25 15.23 0.89
C THR A 137 12.82 14.70 0.73
N ILE A 138 12.05 14.60 1.82
CA ILE A 138 10.62 14.21 1.78
C ILE A 138 9.85 15.08 0.77
N HIS A 139 10.22 16.35 0.70
CA HIS A 139 9.76 17.31 -0.30
C HIS A 139 9.90 16.78 -1.73
N SER A 140 11.12 16.43 -2.16
CA SER A 140 11.39 15.95 -3.52
C SER A 140 10.74 14.61 -3.85
N TYR A 141 10.39 13.80 -2.86
CA TYR A 141 9.75 12.50 -3.09
C TYR A 141 8.22 12.59 -3.25
N LEU A 142 7.57 13.52 -2.56
CA LEU A 142 6.11 13.68 -2.61
C LEU A 142 5.64 14.72 -3.60
N LEU A 143 6.37 15.84 -3.75
CA LEU A 143 5.92 16.98 -4.55
C LEU A 143 6.50 16.97 -5.97
N ASP A 144 7.74 16.50 -6.15
CA ASP A 144 8.39 16.47 -7.47
C ASP A 144 8.19 15.15 -8.21
N ASN A 145 7.52 14.18 -7.58
CA ASN A 145 7.29 12.88 -8.18
C ASN A 145 6.11 12.93 -9.14
N SER A 146 6.40 12.82 -10.44
CA SER A 146 5.41 12.67 -11.50
C SER A 146 4.62 11.37 -11.38
N ASN A 147 5.09 10.40 -10.61
CA ASN A 147 4.36 9.17 -10.32
C ASN A 147 3.06 9.51 -9.55
N TRP A 148 1.93 9.25 -10.18
CA TRP A 148 0.61 9.60 -9.64
C TRP A 148 0.14 8.67 -8.52
N ARG A 149 0.87 7.59 -8.26
CA ARG A 149 0.47 6.49 -7.39
C ARG A 149 0.95 6.62 -5.94
N LEU A 150 1.81 7.60 -5.66
CA LEU A 150 2.26 7.98 -4.32
C LEU A 150 1.81 9.38 -3.90
N ARG A 151 0.90 9.99 -4.68
CA ARG A 151 0.35 11.31 -4.39
C ARG A 151 -0.66 11.26 -3.25
N CYS A 152 -1.37 10.15 -3.08
CA CYS A 152 -2.46 10.05 -2.13
C CYS A 152 -2.10 9.20 -0.91
N LEU A 153 -2.15 9.83 0.27
CA LEU A 153 -2.20 9.16 1.56
C LEU A 153 -3.64 9.09 2.02
N ALA A 154 -4.20 7.89 2.17
CA ALA A 154 -5.61 7.72 2.50
C ALA A 154 -5.84 6.75 3.66
N VAL A 155 -7.01 6.88 4.26
CA VAL A 155 -7.48 6.10 5.40
C VAL A 155 -8.93 5.74 5.19
N GLU A 156 -9.22 4.44 5.25
CA GLU A 156 -10.55 3.91 5.54
C GLU A 156 -10.60 3.62 7.05
N PRO A 157 -11.39 4.36 7.86
CA PRO A 157 -11.36 4.21 9.31
C PRO A 157 -11.70 2.80 9.80
N ALA A 158 -12.53 2.06 9.06
CA ALA A 158 -12.91 0.70 9.40
C ALA A 158 -11.75 -0.30 9.21
N GLU A 159 -10.98 -0.15 8.13
CA GLU A 159 -9.82 -1.00 7.86
C GLU A 159 -8.56 -0.56 8.62
N MET A 160 -8.48 0.73 8.96
CA MET A 160 -7.29 1.32 9.55
C MET A 160 -7.67 2.30 10.67
N PRO A 161 -8.03 1.76 11.85
CA PRO A 161 -8.38 2.55 13.02
C PRO A 161 -7.24 3.49 13.39
N GLN A 162 -7.61 4.73 13.77
CA GLN A 162 -6.66 5.70 14.30
C GLN A 162 -6.59 5.57 15.83
N HIS A 163 -5.61 6.23 16.45
CA HIS A 163 -5.40 6.20 17.89
C HIS A 163 -5.14 7.61 18.43
N GLY A 164 -5.21 7.75 19.75
CA GLY A 164 -4.93 9.01 20.45
C GLY A 164 -5.93 10.12 20.12
N LYS A 165 -5.52 11.38 20.34
CA LYS A 165 -6.43 12.53 20.22
C LYS A 165 -6.91 12.78 18.80
N PHE A 166 -6.19 12.28 17.79
CA PHE A 166 -6.66 12.36 16.42
C PHE A 166 -7.92 11.51 16.20
N ASP A 167 -7.95 10.31 16.79
CA ASP A 167 -9.10 9.41 16.71
C ASP A 167 -10.34 10.05 17.34
N ASP A 168 -10.17 10.80 18.44
CA ASP A 168 -11.27 11.55 19.05
C ASP A 168 -11.86 12.59 18.09
N LEU A 169 -11.02 13.35 17.37
CA LEU A 169 -11.48 14.29 16.35
C LEU A 169 -12.14 13.60 15.16
N LEU A 170 -11.57 12.48 14.70
CA LEU A 170 -12.14 11.68 13.62
C LEU A 170 -13.51 11.12 14.00
N LYS A 171 -13.69 10.64 15.24
CA LYS A 171 -14.98 10.16 15.75
C LYS A 171 -16.05 11.24 15.74
N LEU A 172 -15.70 12.49 16.04
CA LEU A 172 -16.64 13.62 15.93
C LEU A 172 -17.11 13.83 14.48
N ASP A 173 -16.18 13.81 13.53
CA ASP A 173 -16.48 13.94 12.09
C ASP A 173 -17.31 12.76 11.56
N ILE A 174 -17.01 11.53 12.00
CA ILE A 174 -17.82 10.32 11.70
C ILE A 174 -19.23 10.46 12.29
N ALA A 175 -19.36 10.95 13.53
CA ALA A 175 -20.67 11.14 14.17
C ALA A 175 -21.52 12.19 13.43
N ALA A 176 -20.91 13.30 13.00
CA ALA A 176 -21.58 14.32 12.20
C ALA A 176 -22.07 13.77 10.85
N THR A 177 -21.25 12.94 10.20
CA THR A 177 -21.60 12.26 8.94
C THR A 177 -22.77 11.29 9.14
N LYS A 178 -22.75 10.51 10.23
CA LYS A 178 -23.83 9.59 10.60
C LYS A 178 -25.13 10.32 10.92
N ALA A 179 -25.07 11.47 11.60
CA ALA A 179 -26.24 12.29 11.90
C ALA A 179 -26.92 12.83 10.63
N ALA A 180 -26.18 12.99 9.54
CA ALA A 180 -26.70 13.33 8.22
C ALA A 180 -27.18 12.11 7.40
N ASN A 181 -27.29 10.94 8.04
CA ASN A 181 -27.67 9.67 7.43
C ASN A 181 -26.74 9.24 6.28
N ARG A 182 -25.44 9.45 6.48
CA ARG A 182 -24.37 9.06 5.54
C ARG A 182 -23.33 8.17 6.24
N SER A 183 -22.60 7.40 5.43
CA SER A 183 -21.43 6.63 5.85
C SER A 183 -20.15 7.44 5.60
N TYR A 184 -19.24 7.42 6.56
CA TYR A 184 -17.89 7.98 6.40
C TYR A 184 -16.98 6.88 5.85
N ASN A 185 -16.53 7.02 4.61
CA ASN A 185 -15.78 5.95 3.95
C ASN A 185 -14.26 6.20 4.08
N HIS A 186 -13.79 7.36 3.60
CA HIS A 186 -12.36 7.66 3.61
C HIS A 186 -12.08 9.12 3.93
N PHE A 187 -10.89 9.37 4.49
CA PHE A 187 -10.21 10.66 4.33
C PHE A 187 -8.85 10.47 3.66
N TYR A 188 -8.39 11.48 2.94
CA TYR A 188 -7.13 11.43 2.21
C TYR A 188 -6.42 12.78 2.13
N ILE A 189 -5.11 12.74 1.89
CA ILE A 189 -4.28 13.87 1.47
C ILE A 189 -3.67 13.51 0.12
N ASP A 190 -3.95 14.33 -0.90
CA ASP A 190 -3.38 14.26 -2.24
C ASP A 190 -2.31 15.35 -2.38
N PHE A 191 -1.04 14.97 -2.53
CA PHE A 191 0.13 15.86 -2.63
C PHE A 191 0.39 16.42 -4.03
N ASN A 192 -0.44 16.09 -5.01
CA ASN A 192 -0.37 16.70 -6.33
C ASN A 192 -1.75 16.64 -6.98
N PRO A 193 -2.70 17.44 -6.46
CA PRO A 193 -4.05 17.52 -6.98
C PRO A 193 -4.03 18.04 -8.44
N PRO A 194 -5.06 17.76 -9.24
CA PRO A 194 -5.14 18.17 -10.65
C PRO A 194 -4.83 19.65 -10.83
N GLU A 195 -4.07 19.97 -11.88
CA GLU A 195 -3.60 21.34 -12.14
C GLU A 195 -4.75 22.35 -12.28
N ALA A 196 -5.85 21.95 -12.92
CA ALA A 196 -7.09 22.74 -13.01
C ALA A 196 -7.68 23.12 -11.63
N GLN A 197 -7.27 22.44 -10.57
CA GLN A 197 -7.73 22.63 -9.18
C GLN A 197 -6.66 23.28 -8.28
N ARG A 198 -5.45 23.57 -8.81
CA ARG A 198 -4.36 24.25 -8.08
C ARG A 198 -4.45 25.79 -8.09
N SER A 199 -5.63 26.34 -8.36
CA SER A 199 -5.84 27.79 -8.36
C SER A 199 -5.40 28.41 -7.02
N GLY A 200 -4.71 29.55 -7.07
CA GLY A 200 -4.16 30.19 -5.88
C GLY A 200 -2.90 29.54 -5.28
N GLY A 201 -2.25 28.61 -6.01
CA GLY A 201 -0.97 28.01 -5.59
C GLY A 201 -1.10 26.84 -4.61
N ALA A 202 -2.27 26.21 -4.57
CA ALA A 202 -2.45 24.96 -3.82
C ALA A 202 -1.62 23.83 -4.42
N ASN A 203 -0.94 23.07 -3.57
CA ASN A 203 -0.16 21.90 -3.96
C ASN A 203 -0.59 20.63 -3.20
N VAL A 204 -1.59 20.73 -2.31
CA VAL A 204 -2.16 19.60 -1.59
C VAL A 204 -3.67 19.72 -1.53
N ALA A 205 -4.38 18.59 -1.55
CA ALA A 205 -5.80 18.53 -1.22
C ALA A 205 -6.03 17.59 -0.04
N PHE A 206 -6.79 18.02 0.95
CA PHE A 206 -7.40 17.14 1.94
C PHE A 206 -8.84 16.87 1.54
N GLY A 207 -9.23 15.61 1.47
CA GLY A 207 -10.60 15.25 1.13
C GLY A 207 -11.21 14.18 2.01
N VAL A 208 -12.54 14.20 2.07
CA VAL A 208 -13.36 13.23 2.78
C VAL A 208 -14.40 12.66 1.81
N THR A 209 -14.53 11.34 1.77
CA THR A 209 -15.54 10.64 0.97
C THR A 209 -16.63 10.11 1.90
N THR A 210 -17.88 10.40 1.55
CA THR A 210 -19.05 9.91 2.28
C THR A 210 -20.05 9.32 1.30
N ALA A 211 -20.87 8.36 1.75
CA ALA A 211 -21.89 7.75 0.90
C ALA A 211 -23.28 7.79 1.55
N ALA A 212 -24.32 7.95 0.73
CA ALA A 212 -25.70 7.69 1.13
C ALA A 212 -26.44 7.05 -0.04
N ASN A 213 -27.15 5.94 0.19
CA ASN A 213 -27.93 5.23 -0.82
C ASN A 213 -27.15 4.95 -2.13
N GLY A 214 -25.87 4.56 -2.00
CA GLY A 214 -24.99 4.29 -3.15
C GLY A 214 -24.42 5.54 -3.85
N VAL A 215 -24.77 6.75 -3.41
CA VAL A 215 -24.25 8.01 -3.96
C VAL A 215 -23.06 8.50 -3.12
N TYR A 216 -21.89 8.53 -3.75
CA TYR A 216 -20.67 9.07 -3.15
C TYR A 216 -20.62 10.58 -3.27
N TRP A 217 -20.10 11.21 -2.23
CA TRP A 217 -19.85 12.64 -2.21
C TRP A 217 -18.47 12.92 -1.61
N VAL A 218 -17.76 13.87 -2.20
CA VAL A 218 -16.37 14.17 -1.86
C VAL A 218 -16.22 15.63 -1.48
N ASP A 219 -15.82 15.89 -0.23
CA ASP A 219 -15.33 17.21 0.16
C ASP A 219 -13.88 17.29 -0.29
N ARG A 220 -13.48 18.35 -1.00
CA ARG A 220 -12.07 18.63 -1.26
C ARG A 220 -11.71 20.04 -0.83
N ASN A 221 -10.74 20.11 0.05
CA ASN A 221 -10.18 21.34 0.59
C ASN A 221 -8.74 21.44 0.11
N TYR A 222 -8.41 22.51 -0.58
CA TYR A 222 -7.12 22.74 -1.20
C TYR A 222 -6.25 23.59 -0.30
N TYR A 223 -5.01 23.17 -0.18
CA TYR A 223 -4.01 23.69 0.72
C TYR A 223 -2.69 23.94 -0.01
N LYS A 224 -1.91 24.87 0.54
CA LYS A 224 -0.48 24.98 0.29
C LYS A 224 0.28 24.38 1.48
N ILE A 225 1.23 23.49 1.21
CA ILE A 225 2.25 23.11 2.20
C ILE A 225 3.30 24.21 2.27
N ASN A 226 3.47 24.77 3.47
CA ASN A 226 4.57 25.65 3.80
C ASN A 226 5.59 24.86 4.60
N TRP A 227 6.70 24.52 3.95
CA TRP A 227 7.80 23.83 4.60
C TRP A 227 8.51 24.78 5.56
N ILE A 228 8.60 24.36 6.82
CA ILE A 228 9.38 25.05 7.84
C ILE A 228 10.80 24.48 7.82
N ASN A 229 10.90 23.16 7.70
CA ASN A 229 12.17 22.46 7.50
C ASN A 229 11.95 21.22 6.61
N THR A 230 12.59 21.23 5.43
CA THR A 230 12.45 20.16 4.43
C THR A 230 13.27 18.91 4.75
N VAL A 231 14.29 19.03 5.59
CA VAL A 231 15.18 17.91 5.99
C VAL A 231 14.51 17.04 7.04
N ASP A 232 13.88 17.65 8.04
CA ASP A 232 13.20 16.92 9.11
C ASP A 232 11.72 16.62 8.80
N GLY A 233 11.21 17.14 7.69
CA GLY A 233 9.83 16.91 7.24
C GLY A 233 8.80 17.75 7.98
N THR A 234 9.17 18.93 8.51
CA THR A 234 8.27 19.83 9.25
C THR A 234 7.61 20.86 8.35
N PHE A 235 6.29 20.99 8.46
CA PHE A 235 5.48 21.87 7.63
C PHE A 235 4.16 22.30 8.28
N LYS A 236 3.51 23.29 7.68
CA LYS A 236 2.16 23.74 8.00
C LYS A 236 1.30 23.86 6.75
N PHE A 237 0.01 23.55 6.87
CA PHE A 237 -0.96 23.79 5.81
C PHE A 237 -1.48 25.23 5.85
N THR A 238 -1.61 25.86 4.68
CA THR A 238 -2.39 27.09 4.49
C THR A 238 -3.58 26.78 3.60
N TYR A 239 -4.79 26.95 4.12
CA TYR A 239 -6.01 26.79 3.34
C TYR A 239 -6.06 27.81 2.20
N ILE A 240 -6.41 27.34 1.01
CA ILE A 240 -6.52 28.15 -0.20
C ILE A 240 -7.98 28.22 -0.65
N SER A 241 -8.63 27.08 -0.84
CA SER A 241 -9.99 27.01 -1.40
C SER A 241 -10.65 25.66 -1.11
N ASN A 242 -11.90 25.52 -1.53
CA ASN A 242 -12.66 24.28 -1.47
C ASN A 242 -13.33 24.04 -2.84
N SER A 243 -13.63 22.78 -3.18
CA SER A 243 -14.28 22.37 -4.44
C SER A 243 -15.74 22.82 -4.62
N GLY A 244 -16.21 23.83 -3.88
CA GLY A 244 -17.58 24.32 -3.95
C GLY A 244 -18.59 23.50 -3.14
N SER A 245 -18.12 22.72 -2.17
CA SER A 245 -18.95 21.96 -1.25
C SER A 245 -19.87 22.89 -0.43
N SER A 246 -21.14 22.49 -0.25
CA SER A 246 -22.04 23.21 0.66
C SER A 246 -21.56 23.11 2.11
N GLU A 247 -21.94 24.08 2.94
CA GLU A 247 -21.50 24.13 4.35
C GLU A 247 -21.91 22.89 5.14
N GLY A 248 -23.11 22.35 4.88
CA GLY A 248 -23.56 21.10 5.51
C GLY A 248 -22.65 19.92 5.21
N THR A 249 -21.99 19.93 4.04
CA THR A 249 -21.08 18.85 3.65
C THR A 249 -19.66 19.08 4.14
N ARG A 250 -19.24 20.35 4.24
CA ARG A 250 -17.98 20.74 4.91
C ARG A 250 -17.99 20.42 6.41
N ASN A 251 -19.15 20.23 7.02
CA ASN A 251 -19.27 19.80 8.41
C ASN A 251 -18.79 18.36 8.66
N TYR A 252 -18.76 17.49 7.65
CA TYR A 252 -18.29 16.10 7.80
C TYR A 252 -16.79 15.98 8.05
N SER A 253 -16.06 17.07 7.84
CA SER A 253 -14.60 17.12 7.96
C SER A 253 -14.15 18.27 8.86
N LYS A 254 -15.07 18.90 9.61
CA LYS A 254 -14.83 20.17 10.31
C LYS A 254 -13.69 20.06 11.31
N ASN A 255 -13.68 19.01 12.12
CA ASN A 255 -12.70 18.88 13.20
C ASN A 255 -11.31 18.59 12.63
N LEU A 256 -11.23 17.68 11.65
CA LEU A 256 -9.97 17.39 10.97
C LEU A 256 -9.45 18.60 10.18
N ARG A 257 -10.29 19.35 9.49
CA ARG A 257 -9.87 20.59 8.81
C ARG A 257 -9.35 21.62 9.80
N SER A 258 -10.06 21.86 10.90
CA SER A 258 -9.60 22.78 11.94
C SER A 258 -8.23 22.38 12.51
N LEU A 259 -7.96 21.07 12.62
CA LEU A 259 -6.65 20.57 13.01
C LEU A 259 -5.59 20.94 11.97
N LEU A 260 -5.84 20.66 10.69
CA LEU A 260 -4.92 20.95 9.58
C LEU A 260 -4.64 22.46 9.44
N ASP A 261 -5.66 23.30 9.61
CA ASP A 261 -5.59 24.75 9.43
C ASP A 261 -4.74 25.44 10.52
N THR A 262 -4.66 24.84 11.72
CA THR A 262 -4.11 25.51 12.91
C THR A 262 -2.75 24.99 13.35
N LYS A 263 -2.43 23.72 13.08
CA LYS A 263 -1.26 23.04 13.66
C LYS A 263 -0.08 22.92 12.70
N THR A 264 1.07 22.61 13.30
CA THR A 264 2.31 22.29 12.60
C THR A 264 2.53 20.78 12.67
N PHE A 265 2.92 20.19 11.55
CA PHE A 265 3.09 18.76 11.44
C PHE A 265 4.52 18.40 11.07
N LYS A 266 4.94 17.25 11.58
CA LYS A 266 6.12 16.53 11.11
C LYS A 266 5.69 15.26 10.40
N MET A 267 6.14 15.08 9.17
CA MET A 267 5.94 13.83 8.45
C MET A 267 6.98 12.80 8.85
N ILE A 268 6.53 11.60 9.19
CA ILE A 268 7.38 10.49 9.56
C ILE A 268 6.99 9.26 8.75
N TYR A 269 7.99 8.64 8.13
CA TYR A 269 7.84 7.34 7.49
C TYR A 269 8.20 6.25 8.48
N SER A 270 7.25 5.34 8.72
CA SER A 270 7.48 4.18 9.58
C SER A 270 7.76 2.96 8.70
N ASN A 271 8.86 2.28 8.99
CA ASN A 271 9.10 0.90 8.53
C ASN A 271 8.39 -0.14 9.41
N THR A 272 7.79 0.28 10.51
CA THR A 272 6.91 -0.57 11.32
C THR A 272 5.59 -0.76 10.57
N LYS A 273 5.23 -2.02 10.32
CA LYS A 273 3.97 -2.41 9.67
C LYS A 273 2.79 -1.78 10.43
N GLY A 274 1.88 -1.14 9.69
CA GLY A 274 0.63 -0.64 10.26
C GLY A 274 -0.32 -1.79 10.65
N PRO A 275 -1.49 -1.47 11.24
CA PRO A 275 -2.52 -2.46 11.61
C PRO A 275 -2.98 -3.35 10.45
N THR A 276 -2.82 -2.88 9.22
CA THR A 276 -3.19 -3.57 7.98
C THR A 276 -2.06 -4.40 7.38
N GLY A 277 -0.89 -4.47 8.03
CA GLY A 277 0.32 -5.08 7.46
C GLY A 277 0.94 -4.30 6.30
N ARG A 278 0.36 -3.14 5.93
CA ARG A 278 0.81 -2.27 4.84
C ARG A 278 1.72 -1.15 5.34
N VAL A 279 2.41 -0.53 4.38
CA VAL A 279 3.30 0.61 4.57
C VAL A 279 2.54 1.86 4.99
N MET A 280 3.10 2.61 5.95
CA MET A 280 2.44 3.77 6.57
C MET A 280 3.33 5.02 6.51
N ALA A 281 2.71 6.15 6.16
CA ALA A 281 3.23 7.48 6.47
C ALA A 281 2.37 8.12 7.54
N ASN A 282 3.01 8.81 8.48
CA ASN A 282 2.35 9.35 9.66
C ASN A 282 2.64 10.83 9.77
N PHE A 283 1.66 11.62 10.19
CA PHE A 283 1.91 12.99 10.59
C PHE A 283 1.73 13.09 12.09
N ILE A 284 2.68 13.75 12.73
CA ILE A 284 2.64 14.07 14.16
C ILE A 284 2.50 15.58 14.30
N CYS A 285 1.50 16.02 15.05
CA CYS A 285 1.37 17.41 15.46
C CYS A 285 2.51 17.77 16.40
N ILE A 286 3.30 18.79 16.06
CA ILE A 286 4.46 19.17 16.86
C ILE A 286 4.03 19.75 18.22
N GLU A 287 2.95 20.53 18.21
CA GLU A 287 2.44 21.18 19.41
C GLU A 287 1.73 20.20 20.37
N ASP A 288 1.32 19.03 19.89
CA ASP A 288 0.65 17.99 20.70
C ASP A 288 0.98 16.60 20.11
N PRO A 289 2.06 15.95 20.56
CA PRO A 289 2.50 14.69 19.97
C PRO A 289 1.52 13.52 20.08
N GLU A 290 0.50 13.61 20.96
CA GLU A 290 -0.60 12.62 21.03
C GLU A 290 -1.65 12.83 19.92
N MET A 291 -1.55 13.94 19.18
CA MET A 291 -2.33 14.25 18.00
C MET A 291 -1.56 13.82 16.75
N PHE A 292 -1.61 12.52 16.46
CA PHE A 292 -0.97 11.92 15.30
C PHE A 292 -1.93 10.98 14.58
N PHE A 293 -1.65 10.75 13.30
CA PHE A 293 -2.42 9.80 12.51
C PHE A 293 -1.52 9.05 11.54
N TYR A 294 -1.98 7.86 11.19
CA TYR A 294 -1.33 7.01 10.21
C TYR A 294 -2.13 6.95 8.92
N ARG A 295 -1.44 6.89 7.78
CA ARG A 295 -2.06 6.73 6.47
C ARG A 295 -1.26 5.76 5.62
N ARG A 296 -1.97 5.00 4.79
CA ARG A 296 -1.34 4.14 3.79
C ARG A 296 -1.30 4.86 2.46
N PHE A 297 -0.28 4.54 1.65
CA PHE A 297 -0.27 4.95 0.26
C PHE A 297 -1.37 4.19 -0.48
N GLU A 298 -2.20 4.94 -1.21
CA GLU A 298 -3.30 4.37 -1.99
C GLU A 298 -3.20 4.82 -3.44
N ARG A 299 -3.62 3.93 -4.35
CA ARG A 299 -3.93 4.33 -5.72
C ARG A 299 -5.01 5.40 -5.64
N ARG A 300 -4.88 6.47 -6.44
CA ARG A 300 -6.00 7.36 -6.71
C ARG A 300 -7.09 6.53 -7.40
N TRP A 301 -8.07 6.04 -6.65
CA TRP A 301 -9.19 5.28 -7.20
C TRP A 301 -9.98 6.21 -8.13
N THR A 302 -10.21 5.77 -9.37
CA THR A 302 -11.06 6.48 -10.32
C THR A 302 -12.49 6.65 -9.79
N ASN A 303 -12.91 5.79 -8.86
CA ASN A 303 -14.24 5.83 -8.24
C ASN A 303 -14.33 6.82 -7.05
N TRP A 304 -13.24 7.53 -6.72
CA TRP A 304 -13.24 8.63 -5.73
C TRP A 304 -13.52 10.00 -6.38
N PHE A 305 -13.89 9.99 -7.67
CA PHE A 305 -14.16 11.17 -8.50
C PHE A 305 -15.54 11.08 -9.12
#